data_AF-A0A934E6I2-F1
#
_entry.id   AF-A0A934E6I2-F1
#
_cell.length_a   1.000
_cell.length_b   1.000
_cell.length_c   1.000
_cell.angle_alpha   90.00
_cell.angle_beta   90.00
_cell.angle_gamma   90.00
#
_symmetry.space_group_name_H-M   'P 1'
#
loop_
_entity.id
_entity.type
_entity.pdbx_description
1 polymer ?
#
loop_
_entity_poly.entity_id
_entity_poly.type
_entity_poly.pdbx_seq_one_letter_code
_entity_poly.pdbx_strand_id
1 'polypeptide(L)' 'MSAVISLLKMAAVLIAASFLGNLFLSELKKARALKKPWYAPYLTLPGLLIIIALFIPVVIWIFQH' A
#
# COMPACT_ATOMS: atom_id res chain seq x y z
N MET A 1 14.95 22.93 -6.32
CA MET A 1 14.91 21.90 -5.25
C MET A 1 16.23 21.15 -5.30
N SER A 2 16.96 21.02 -4.19
CA SER A 2 18.27 20.35 -4.19
C SER A 2 18.10 18.85 -4.48
N ALA A 3 18.97 18.28 -5.31
CA ALA A 3 18.91 16.87 -5.73
C ALA A 3 18.89 15.90 -4.52
N VAL A 4 19.60 16.27 -3.45
CA VAL A 4 19.65 15.51 -2.19
C VAL A 4 18.25 15.34 -1.57
N ILE A 5 17.43 16.40 -1.55
CA ILE A 5 16.07 16.32 -0.99
C ILE A 5 15.18 15.40 -1.83
N SER A 6 15.32 15.44 -3.15
CA SER A 6 14.54 14.55 -4.04
C SER A 6 14.90 13.08 -3.84
N LEU A 7 16.19 12.77 -3.69
CA LEU A 7 16.66 11.41 -3.39
C LEU A 7 16.11 10.89 -2.06
N LEU A 8 16.12 11.72 -1.01
CA LEU A 8 15.55 11.36 0.30
C LEU A 8 14.04 11.09 0.22
N LYS A 9 13.30 11.92 -0.52
CA LYS A 9 11.86 11.69 -0.74
C LYS A 9 11.59 10.37 -1.46
N MET A 10 12.36 10.07 -2.50
CA MET A 10 12.24 8.81 -3.23
C MET A 10 12.56 7.60 -2.34
N ALA A 11 13.65 7.67 -1.58
CA ALA A 11 14.01 6.62 -0.61
C ALA A 11 12.91 6.41 0.44
N ALA A 12 12.34 7.48 0.98
CA ALA A 12 11.26 7.41 1.96
C ALA A 12 10.03 6.69 1.38
N VAL A 13 9.63 7.00 0.14
CA VAL A 13 8.50 6.35 -0.53
C VAL A 13 8.77 4.86 -0.74
N LEU A 14 9.98 4.49 -1.20
CA LEU A 14 10.35 3.10 -1.41
C LEU A 14 10.36 2.29 -0.11
N ILE A 15 10.86 2.86 0.97
CA ILE A 15 10.86 2.23 2.30
C ILE A 15 9.41 2.03 2.77
N ALA A 16 8.57 3.06 2.67
CA ALA A 16 7.17 2.98 3.07
C ALA A 16 6.41 1.90 2.27
N ALA A 17 6.61 1.87 0.95
CA ALA A 17 6.01 0.86 0.07
C ALA A 17 6.48 -0.56 0.42
N SER A 18 7.78 -0.75 0.67
CA SER A 18 8.35 -2.04 1.05
C SER A 18 7.80 -2.53 2.40
N PHE A 19 7.66 -1.61 3.37
CA PHE A 19 7.12 -1.93 4.67
C PHE A 19 5.65 -2.37 4.59
N LEU A 20 4.83 -1.60 3.86
CA LEU A 20 3.41 -1.92 3.65
C LEU A 20 3.24 -3.26 2.90
N GLY A 21 4.04 -3.48 1.85
CA GLY A 21 4.04 -4.73 1.10
C GLY A 21 4.40 -5.94 1.96
N ASN A 22 5.41 -5.82 2.83
CA ASN A 22 5.79 -6.91 3.74
C ASN A 22 4.68 -7.23 4.75
N LEU A 23 4.01 -6.20 5.28
CA LEU A 23 2.85 -6.39 6.16
C LEU A 23 1.72 -7.14 5.44
N PHE A 24 1.38 -6.74 4.22
CA PHE A 24 0.36 -7.42 3.42
C PHE A 24 0.76 -8.86 3.06
N LEU A 25 2.02 -9.11 2.71
CA LEU A 25 2.53 -10.47 2.47
C LEU A 25 2.41 -11.35 3.72
N SER A 26 2.62 -10.80 4.91
CA SER A 26 2.42 -11.53 6.17
C SER A 26 0.95 -11.94 6.35
N GLU A 27 0.01 -11.04 6.05
CA GLU A 27 -1.43 -11.33 6.09
C GLU A 27 -1.86 -12.35 5.02
N LEU A 28 -1.27 -12.28 3.83
CA LEU A 28 -1.48 -13.28 2.78
C LEU A 28 -1.02 -14.67 3.23
N LYS A 29 0.17 -14.77 3.84
CA LYS A 29 0.68 -16.03 4.38
C LYS A 29 -0.23 -16.58 5.47
N LYS A 30 -0.69 -15.75 6.40
CA LYS A 30 -1.66 -16.13 7.45
C LYS A 30 -2.99 -16.60 6.85
N ALA A 31 -3.54 -15.87 5.88
CA ALA A 31 -4.80 -16.21 5.22
C ALA A 31 -4.70 -17.55 4.45
N ARG A 32 -3.58 -17.79 3.78
CA ARG A 32 -3.30 -19.07 3.09
C ARG A 32 -3.20 -20.23 4.08
N ALA A 33 -2.49 -20.05 5.19
CA ALA A 33 -2.40 -21.06 6.25
C ALA A 33 -3.78 -21.41 6.84
N LEU A 34 -4.65 -20.41 6.97
CA LEU A 34 -6.01 -20.57 7.48
C LEU A 34 -7.05 -20.95 6.42
N LYS A 35 -6.65 -21.22 5.17
CA LYS A 35 -7.53 -21.49 4.02
C LYS A 35 -8.66 -20.46 3.85
N LYS A 36 -8.39 -19.20 4.20
CA LYS A 36 -9.34 -18.10 4.07
C LYS A 36 -9.58 -17.77 2.59
N PRO A 37 -10.74 -17.18 2.25
CA PRO A 37 -11.02 -16.78 0.88
C PRO A 37 -10.03 -15.72 0.39
N TRP A 38 -9.82 -15.68 -0.93
CA TRP A 38 -8.83 -14.83 -1.60
C TRP A 38 -8.95 -13.33 -1.29
N TYR A 39 -10.17 -12.86 -0.98
CA TYR A 39 -10.45 -11.46 -0.65
C TYR A 39 -10.19 -11.12 0.83
N ALA A 40 -10.02 -12.11 1.72
CA ALA A 40 -9.85 -11.87 3.16
C ALA A 40 -8.64 -10.99 3.53
N PRO A 41 -7.47 -11.10 2.86
CA PRO A 41 -6.32 -10.21 3.13
C PRO A 41 -6.64 -8.73 2.88
N TYR A 42 -7.55 -8.42 1.97
CA TYR A 42 -7.95 -7.04 1.67
C TYR A 42 -8.82 -6.40 2.75
N LEU A 43 -9.44 -7.22 3.62
CA LEU A 43 -10.21 -6.77 4.78
C LEU A 43 -9.33 -6.53 6.02
N THR A 44 -8.01 -6.67 5.90
CA THR A 44 -7.07 -6.38 6.98
C THR A 44 -6.61 -4.93 6.94
N LEU A 45 -6.07 -4.42 8.05
CA LEU A 45 -5.49 -3.07 8.12
C LEU A 45 -4.53 -2.75 6.95
N PRO A 46 -3.52 -3.60 6.64
CA PRO A 46 -2.62 -3.33 5.51
C PRO A 46 -3.33 -3.45 4.15
N GLY A 47 -4.31 -4.35 4.01
CA GLY A 47 -5.09 -4.48 2.78
C GLY A 47 -5.94 -3.24 2.47
N LEU A 48 -6.58 -2.67 3.49
CA LEU A 48 -7.36 -1.44 3.36
C LEU A 48 -6.48 -0.25 2.98
N LEU A 49 -5.27 -0.15 3.56
CA LEU A 49 -4.31 0.90 3.19
C LEU A 49 -3.92 0.83 1.71
N ILE A 50 -3.72 -0.37 1.17
CA ILE A 50 -3.43 -0.57 -0.25
C ILE A 50 -4.64 -0.13 -1.11
N ILE A 51 -5.86 -0.54 -0.70
CA ILE A 51 -7.08 -0.14 -1.41
C ILE A 51 -7.22 1.39 -1.44
N ILE A 52 -7.08 2.05 -0.29
CA ILE A 52 -7.15 3.52 -0.19
C ILE A 52 -6.09 4.15 -1.10
N ALA A 53 -4.84 3.67 -1.05
CA ALA A 53 -3.77 4.18 -1.89
C ALA A 53 -4.09 4.07 -3.41
N LEU A 54 -4.75 3.00 -3.83
CA LEU A 54 -5.21 2.83 -5.22
C LEU A 54 -6.35 3.79 -5.59
N PHE A 55 -7.21 4.17 -4.65
CA PHE A 55 -8.31 5.11 -4.90
C PHE A 55 -7.89 6.58 -4.89
N ILE A 56 -6.77 6.94 -4.24
CA ILE A 56 -6.24 8.33 -4.22
C ILE A 56 -6.21 8.98 -5.61
N PRO A 57 -5.61 8.39 -6.68
CA PRO A 57 -5.58 9.02 -7.99
C PRO A 57 -6.97 9.22 -8.60
N VAL A 58 -7.91 8.30 -8.35
CA VAL A 58 -9.29 8.41 -8.83
C VAL A 58 -9.99 9.59 -8.15
N VAL A 59 -9.83 9.72 -6.83
CA VAL A 59 -10.39 10.82 -6.06
C VAL A 59 -9.82 12.16 -6.52
N ILE A 60 -8.49 12.24 -6.70
CA ILE A 60 -7.83 13.46 -7.21
C ILE A 60 -8.37 13.83 -8.60
N TRP A 61 -8.52 12.84 -9.49
CA TRP A 61 -9.03 13.08 -10.83
C TRP A 61 -10.45 13.65 -10.84
N ILE A 62 -11.33 13.16 -9.96
CA ILE A 62 -12.71 13.63 -9.82
C ILE A 62 -12.77 15.08 -9.31
N PHE A 63 -11.93 15.46 -8.34
CA PHE A 63 -11.95 16.81 -7.76
C PHE A 63 -11.18 17.86 -8.58
N GLN A 64 -10.28 17.44 -9.46
CA GLN A 64 -9.55 18.34 -10.35
C GLN A 64 -10.28 18.62 -11.68
N HIS A 65 -11.39 17.92 -11.94
CA HIS A 65 -12.37 18.24 -12.98
C HIS A 65 -13.61 18.90 -12.39
#